data_AF-A0ABD5YPW9-F1
#
_entry.id   AF-A0ABD5YPW9-F1
#
_cell.length_a   1.000
_cell.length_b   1.000
_cell.length_c   1.000
_cell.angle_alpha   90.00
_cell.angle_beta   90.00
_cell.angle_gamma   90.00
#
_symmetry.space_group_name_H-M   'P 1'
#
loop_
_entity.id
_entity.type
_entity.pdbx_description
1 polymer ?
#
loop_
_entity_poly.entity_id
_entity_poly.type
_entity_poly.pdbx_seq_one_letter_code
_entity_poly.pdbx_strand_id
1 'polypeptide(L)'
;MKSDDDMDPIKQALIEVDQRQRGHLSQTKYENLRDDHHPSVSDILYKCGWNDIKEEAGLHIDPRSTRNKVTKRNAITAVKTVSQRMDCEMTLAKYDEHRDDNHPCGGRIAKKFGWSRTKEEADLERREYQSEISRETAIRAIQTVSQRVEGNLTIASYNEHRDEHHPSGHGISSKLGWNSMKEAAGLTPR
;
A
#
# COMPACT_ATOMS: atom_id res chain seq x y z
N MET A 1 6.18 -14.73 2.05
CA MET A 1 5.25 -15.11 0.98
C MET A 1 5.14 -16.62 1.05
N LYS A 2 3.92 -17.17 1.13
CA LYS A 2 3.74 -18.63 0.98
C LYS A 2 3.86 -18.91 -0.52
N SER A 3 4.54 -19.99 -0.90
CA SER A 3 4.79 -20.32 -2.31
C SER A 3 3.45 -20.57 -3.01
N ASP A 4 3.27 -20.08 -4.24
CA ASP A 4 2.05 -20.31 -5.01
C ASP A 4 1.76 -21.82 -5.17
N ASP A 5 2.80 -22.65 -5.15
CA ASP A 5 2.71 -24.12 -5.21
C ASP A 5 1.94 -24.75 -4.02
N ASP A 6 1.95 -24.14 -2.83
CA ASP A 6 1.26 -24.70 -1.65
C ASP A 6 -0.27 -24.52 -1.71
N MET A 7 -0.75 -23.66 -2.62
CA MET A 7 -2.15 -23.28 -2.74
C MET A 7 -2.92 -24.12 -3.76
N ASP A 8 -2.22 -24.73 -4.71
CA ASP A 8 -2.81 -25.50 -5.80
C ASP A 8 -3.66 -26.71 -5.34
N PRO A 9 -3.25 -27.51 -4.34
CA PRO A 9 -4.10 -28.59 -3.84
C PRO A 9 -5.40 -28.09 -3.23
N ILE A 10 -5.37 -26.91 -2.60
CA ILE A 10 -6.55 -26.30 -1.99
C ILE A 10 -7.50 -25.78 -3.07
N LYS A 11 -6.97 -25.11 -4.10
CA LYS A 11 -7.77 -24.64 -5.24
C LYS A 11 -8.47 -25.80 -5.93
N GLN A 12 -7.73 -26.86 -6.22
CA GLN A 12 -8.24 -28.04 -6.90
C GLN A 12 -9.39 -28.69 -6.11
N ALA A 13 -9.22 -28.86 -4.80
CA ALA A 13 -10.26 -29.38 -3.91
C ALA A 13 -11.55 -28.53 -3.94
N LEU A 14 -11.42 -27.20 -3.96
CA LEU A 14 -12.58 -26.30 -4.06
C LEU A 14 -13.30 -26.43 -5.40
N ILE A 15 -12.56 -26.50 -6.51
CA ILE A 15 -13.13 -26.64 -7.86
C ILE A 15 -13.89 -27.95 -7.97
N GLU A 16 -13.31 -29.06 -7.50
CA GLU A 16 -13.93 -30.37 -7.55
C GLU A 16 -15.23 -30.43 -6.74
N VAL A 17 -15.22 -29.87 -5.53
CA VAL A 17 -16.43 -29.84 -4.68
C VAL A 17 -17.50 -28.90 -5.27
N ASP A 18 -17.10 -27.78 -5.89
CA ASP A 18 -18.05 -26.87 -6.56
C ASP A 18 -18.74 -27.54 -7.76
N GLN A 19 -18.01 -28.31 -8.56
CA GLN A 19 -18.56 -29.04 -9.71
C GLN A 19 -19.61 -30.10 -9.31
N ARG A 20 -19.53 -30.66 -8.09
CA ARG A 20 -20.46 -31.69 -7.59
C ARG A 20 -21.82 -31.13 -7.14
N GLN A 21 -21.96 -29.81 -7.01
CA GLN A 21 -23.19 -29.18 -6.53
C GLN A 21 -23.84 -28.29 -7.60
N ARG A 22 -25.12 -27.94 -7.36
CA ARG A 22 -25.80 -26.87 -8.09
C ARG A 22 -25.82 -25.60 -7.23
N GLY A 23 -25.25 -24.51 -7.73
CA GLY A 23 -25.24 -23.18 -7.09
C GLY A 23 -23.97 -22.87 -6.30
N HIS A 24 -23.98 -21.78 -5.52
CA HIS A 24 -22.78 -21.26 -4.84
C HIS A 24 -22.29 -22.17 -3.69
N LEU A 25 -20.97 -22.42 -3.64
CA LEU A 25 -20.27 -23.16 -2.58
C LEU A 25 -20.15 -22.35 -1.30
N SER A 26 -20.89 -22.69 -0.25
CA SER A 26 -20.64 -22.13 1.09
C SER A 26 -19.63 -22.98 1.86
N GLN A 27 -19.09 -22.44 2.96
CA GLN A 27 -18.21 -23.21 3.86
C GLN A 27 -18.90 -24.49 4.35
N THR A 28 -20.14 -24.39 4.83
CA THR A 28 -20.92 -25.55 5.28
C THR A 28 -21.14 -26.57 4.18
N LYS A 29 -21.45 -26.13 2.95
CA LYS A 29 -21.63 -27.05 1.83
C LYS A 29 -20.33 -27.76 1.47
N TYR A 30 -19.23 -27.03 1.42
CA TYR A 30 -17.92 -27.63 1.17
C TYR A 30 -17.56 -28.63 2.25
N GLU A 31 -17.69 -28.28 3.52
CA GLU A 31 -17.37 -29.17 4.64
C GLU A 31 -18.20 -30.47 4.61
N ASN A 32 -19.45 -30.39 4.14
CA ASN A 32 -20.34 -31.55 4.00
C ASN A 32 -20.07 -32.40 2.74
N LEU A 33 -19.44 -31.83 1.72
CA LEU A 33 -19.24 -32.46 0.40
C LEU A 33 -17.78 -32.81 0.10
N ARG A 34 -16.84 -32.34 0.92
CA ARG A 34 -15.42 -32.63 0.77
C ARG A 34 -15.14 -34.09 1.10
N ASP A 35 -14.19 -34.67 0.38
CA ASP A 35 -13.66 -35.99 0.70
C ASP A 35 -12.65 -35.87 1.85
N ASP A 36 -12.36 -36.96 2.57
CA ASP A 36 -11.49 -36.95 3.77
C ASP A 36 -10.06 -36.45 3.50
N HIS A 37 -9.60 -36.54 2.25
CA HIS A 37 -8.28 -36.10 1.81
C HIS A 37 -8.23 -34.61 1.42
N HIS A 38 -9.38 -33.94 1.33
CA HIS A 38 -9.44 -32.50 1.10
C HIS A 38 -9.20 -31.72 2.39
N PRO A 39 -8.58 -30.53 2.32
CA PRO A 39 -8.35 -29.69 3.50
C PRO A 39 -9.68 -29.25 4.12
N SER A 40 -9.72 -29.12 5.45
CA SER A 40 -10.91 -28.63 6.16
C SER A 40 -11.13 -27.14 5.93
N VAL A 41 -12.36 -26.66 6.15
CA VAL A 41 -12.63 -25.21 6.13
C VAL A 41 -11.69 -24.46 7.08
N SER A 42 -11.39 -25.02 8.25
CA SER A 42 -10.45 -24.42 9.22
C SER A 42 -9.04 -24.29 8.64
N ASP A 43 -8.55 -25.34 7.96
CA ASP A 43 -7.23 -25.31 7.31
C ASP A 43 -7.17 -24.28 6.19
N ILE A 44 -8.23 -24.19 5.38
CA ILE A 44 -8.37 -23.21 4.31
C ILE A 44 -8.36 -21.80 4.88
N LEU A 45 -9.16 -21.55 5.92
CA LEU A 45 -9.24 -20.25 6.58
C LEU A 45 -7.91 -19.83 7.19
N TYR A 46 -7.18 -20.77 7.80
CA TYR A 46 -5.88 -20.52 8.39
C TYR A 46 -4.79 -20.28 7.33
N LYS A 47 -4.81 -21.04 6.23
CA LYS A 47 -3.78 -20.97 5.21
C LYS A 47 -3.92 -19.75 4.30
N CYS A 48 -5.12 -19.50 3.80
CA CYS A 48 -5.34 -18.53 2.71
C CYS A 48 -6.61 -17.71 2.81
N GLY A 49 -7.61 -18.16 3.57
CA GLY A 49 -8.89 -17.47 3.65
C GLY A 49 -9.86 -17.92 2.57
N TRP A 50 -11.11 -18.17 2.98
CA TRP A 50 -12.14 -18.80 2.16
C TRP A 50 -12.50 -18.06 0.86
N ASN A 51 -12.58 -16.73 0.89
CA ASN A 51 -12.94 -15.97 -0.30
C ASN A 51 -11.75 -15.74 -1.23
N ASP A 52 -10.55 -15.60 -0.65
CA ASP A 52 -9.32 -15.38 -1.40
C ASP A 52 -9.01 -16.62 -2.27
N ILE A 53 -9.11 -17.82 -1.70
CA ILE A 53 -8.92 -19.07 -2.46
C ILE A 53 -10.01 -19.29 -3.52
N LYS A 54 -11.25 -18.86 -3.25
CA LYS A 54 -12.35 -18.92 -4.24
C LYS A 54 -12.10 -17.99 -5.42
N GLU A 55 -11.60 -16.78 -5.15
CA GLU A 55 -11.22 -15.84 -6.18
C GLU A 55 -10.15 -16.42 -7.08
N GLU A 56 -9.09 -16.99 -6.49
CA GLU A 56 -8.00 -17.62 -7.23
C GLU A 56 -8.44 -18.87 -8.00
N ALA A 57 -9.42 -19.61 -7.47
CA ALA A 57 -10.01 -20.76 -8.15
C ALA A 57 -11.06 -20.38 -9.22
N GLY A 58 -11.31 -19.09 -9.45
CA GLY A 58 -12.32 -18.61 -10.41
C GLY A 58 -13.76 -18.92 -9.99
N LEU A 59 -14.01 -19.19 -8.72
CA LEU A 59 -15.31 -19.57 -8.19
C LEU A 59 -16.13 -18.34 -7.79
N HIS A 60 -17.46 -18.47 -7.84
CA HIS A 60 -18.33 -17.39 -7.42
C HIS A 60 -18.17 -17.09 -5.92
N ILE A 61 -17.96 -15.81 -5.62
CA ILE A 61 -17.93 -15.26 -4.26
C ILE A 61 -19.22 -14.50 -4.00
N ASP A 62 -19.95 -14.87 -2.94
CA ASP A 62 -21.13 -14.13 -2.49
C ASP A 62 -20.77 -12.67 -2.20
N PRO A 63 -21.35 -11.69 -2.92
CA PRO A 63 -21.07 -10.27 -2.72
C PRO A 63 -21.45 -9.78 -1.31
N ARG A 64 -22.36 -10.46 -0.61
CA ARG A 64 -22.72 -10.14 0.78
C ARG A 64 -21.61 -10.54 1.75
N SER A 65 -20.83 -11.58 1.42
CA SER A 65 -19.70 -12.03 2.25
C SER A 65 -18.46 -11.15 2.08
N THR A 66 -18.33 -10.45 0.94
CA THR A 66 -17.21 -9.54 0.63
C THR A 66 -17.50 -8.10 1.04
N ARG A 67 -18.77 -7.73 1.24
CA ARG A 67 -19.20 -6.35 1.54
C ARG A 67 -18.48 -5.70 2.73
N ASN A 68 -17.88 -6.50 3.62
CA ASN A 68 -17.06 -6.02 4.75
C ASN A 68 -15.63 -6.54 4.78
N LYS A 69 -15.22 -7.42 3.86
CA LYS A 69 -13.93 -8.10 3.92
C LYS A 69 -12.95 -7.46 2.95
N VAL A 70 -12.05 -6.65 3.49
CA VAL A 70 -10.93 -6.07 2.73
C VAL A 70 -9.91 -7.17 2.50
N THR A 71 -9.79 -7.63 1.25
CA THR A 71 -8.72 -8.54 0.82
C THR A 71 -7.47 -7.71 0.50
N LYS A 72 -6.31 -8.38 0.50
CA LYS A 72 -5.03 -7.72 0.21
C LYS A 72 -5.01 -7.21 -1.23
N ARG A 73 -5.45 -8.05 -2.17
CA ARG A 73 -5.60 -7.71 -3.59
C ARG A 73 -6.51 -6.49 -3.77
N ASN A 74 -7.69 -6.48 -3.14
CA ASN A 74 -8.63 -5.35 -3.24
C ASN A 74 -8.03 -4.06 -2.66
N ALA A 75 -7.26 -4.15 -1.56
CA ALA A 75 -6.58 -2.99 -1.00
C ALA A 75 -5.53 -2.41 -1.97
N ILE A 76 -4.68 -3.26 -2.55
CA ILE A 76 -3.65 -2.87 -3.52
C ILE A 76 -4.28 -2.28 -4.78
N THR A 77 -5.26 -2.97 -5.36
CA THR A 77 -5.97 -2.51 -6.56
C THR A 77 -6.66 -1.18 -6.29
N ALA A 78 -7.37 -1.03 -5.16
CA ALA A 78 -8.03 0.23 -4.83
C ALA A 78 -7.02 1.38 -4.68
N VAL A 79 -5.91 1.15 -3.98
CA VAL A 79 -4.85 2.16 -3.81
C VAL A 79 -4.24 2.56 -5.15
N LYS A 80 -3.97 1.59 -6.04
CA LYS A 80 -3.44 1.83 -7.39
C LYS A 80 -4.43 2.56 -8.30
N THR A 81 -5.71 2.20 -8.24
CA THR A 81 -6.76 2.86 -9.03
C THR A 81 -6.97 4.30 -8.59
N VAL A 82 -6.97 4.57 -7.28
CA VAL A 82 -7.12 5.94 -6.76
C VAL A 82 -5.87 6.77 -7.10
N SER A 83 -4.67 6.20 -7.07
CA SER A 83 -3.45 6.94 -7.41
C SER A 83 -3.32 7.29 -8.88
N GLN A 84 -3.80 6.44 -9.78
CA GLN A 84 -3.82 6.74 -11.22
C GLN A 84 -4.71 7.94 -11.57
N ARG A 85 -5.63 8.33 -10.69
CA ARG A 85 -6.50 9.51 -10.86
C ARG A 85 -5.88 10.78 -10.27
N MET A 86 -4.73 10.68 -9.61
CA MET A 86 -4.12 11.76 -8.84
C MET A 86 -2.71 12.04 -9.35
N ASP A 87 -2.41 13.31 -9.65
CA ASP A 87 -1.07 13.76 -10.05
C ASP A 87 -0.15 14.06 -8.85
N CYS A 88 -0.43 13.51 -7.66
CA CYS A 88 0.32 13.82 -6.45
C CYS A 88 0.55 12.58 -5.56
N GLU A 89 1.42 12.72 -4.57
CA GLU A 89 1.72 11.61 -3.66
C GLU A 89 0.46 11.12 -2.93
N MET A 90 0.25 9.81 -2.95
CA MET A 90 -0.86 9.13 -2.31
C MET A 90 -0.65 9.05 -0.79
N THR A 91 -1.27 9.97 -0.05
CA THR A 91 -1.38 9.90 1.41
C THR A 91 -2.66 9.18 1.82
N LEU A 92 -2.76 8.74 3.08
CA LEU A 92 -3.98 8.08 3.57
C LEU A 92 -5.20 9.01 3.52
N ALA A 93 -5.02 10.29 3.87
CA ALA A 93 -6.09 11.29 3.80
C ALA A 93 -6.58 11.51 2.35
N LYS A 94 -5.64 11.68 1.42
CA LYS A 94 -5.94 11.82 -0.01
C LYS A 94 -6.64 10.58 -0.57
N TYR A 95 -6.19 9.40 -0.18
CA TYR A 95 -6.87 8.17 -0.56
C TYR A 95 -8.32 8.14 -0.08
N ASP A 96 -8.57 8.46 1.19
CA ASP A 96 -9.94 8.45 1.75
C ASP A 96 -10.84 9.54 1.14
N GLU A 97 -10.26 10.65 0.69
CA GLU A 97 -10.97 11.72 -0.03
C GLU A 97 -11.37 11.32 -1.45
N HIS A 98 -10.51 10.56 -2.15
CA HIS A 98 -10.69 10.25 -3.58
C HIS A 98 -11.12 8.81 -3.87
N ARG A 99 -11.30 7.97 -2.85
CA ARG A 99 -11.78 6.59 -3.04
C ARG A 99 -13.26 6.56 -3.38
N ASP A 100 -13.64 5.62 -4.23
CA ASP A 100 -15.05 5.30 -4.49
C ASP A 100 -15.67 4.58 -3.28
N ASP A 101 -16.99 4.62 -3.12
CA ASP A 101 -17.71 3.92 -2.03
C ASP A 101 -17.49 2.40 -2.03
N ASN A 102 -17.14 1.84 -3.19
CA ASN A 102 -16.82 0.43 -3.37
C ASN A 102 -15.39 0.07 -2.91
N HIS A 103 -14.53 1.05 -2.65
CA HIS A 103 -13.19 0.84 -2.15
C HIS A 103 -13.15 0.80 -0.62
N PRO A 104 -12.27 -0.04 -0.05
CA PRO A 104 -12.08 -0.09 1.40
C PRO A 104 -11.58 1.26 1.94
N CYS A 105 -11.94 1.63 3.17
CA CYS A 105 -11.39 2.85 3.77
C CYS A 105 -9.89 2.71 4.09
N GLY A 106 -9.16 3.81 3.95
CA GLY A 106 -7.73 3.90 4.18
C GLY A 106 -7.35 3.42 5.57
N GLY A 107 -8.10 3.81 6.59
CA GLY A 107 -7.92 3.32 7.96
C GLY A 107 -8.02 1.79 8.10
N ARG A 108 -8.94 1.13 7.36
CA ARG A 108 -9.08 -0.34 7.40
C ARG A 108 -7.96 -1.03 6.64
N ILE A 109 -7.49 -0.46 5.53
CA ILE A 109 -6.30 -0.93 4.80
C ILE A 109 -5.07 -0.83 5.68
N ALA A 110 -4.82 0.35 6.27
CA ALA A 110 -3.66 0.62 7.10
C ALA A 110 -3.61 -0.31 8.32
N LYS A 111 -4.74 -0.49 9.01
CA LYS A 111 -4.83 -1.40 10.17
C LYS A 111 -4.55 -2.86 9.80
N LYS A 112 -4.99 -3.32 8.63
CA LYS A 112 -4.94 -4.75 8.27
C LYS A 112 -3.66 -5.16 7.53
N PHE A 113 -3.15 -4.29 6.66
CA PHE A 113 -2.05 -4.61 5.75
C PHE A 113 -0.84 -3.66 5.88
N GLY A 114 -0.99 -2.55 6.62
CA GLY A 114 0.00 -1.48 6.67
C GLY A 114 -0.08 -0.58 5.44
N TRP A 115 -0.15 0.73 5.64
CA TRP A 115 -0.31 1.69 4.54
C TRP A 115 0.90 1.72 3.60
N SER A 116 2.12 1.90 4.14
CA SER A 116 3.36 1.93 3.36
C SER A 116 3.55 0.66 2.54
N ARG A 117 3.43 -0.51 3.18
CA ARG A 117 3.49 -1.81 2.50
C ARG A 117 2.47 -1.94 1.38
N THR A 118 1.24 -1.47 1.59
CA THR A 118 0.20 -1.54 0.53
C THR A 118 0.55 -0.63 -0.64
N LYS A 119 1.13 0.56 -0.39
CA LYS A 119 1.60 1.46 -1.46
C LYS A 119 2.80 0.88 -2.20
N GLU A 120 3.75 0.27 -1.49
CA GLU A 120 4.90 -0.43 -2.08
C GLU A 120 4.44 -1.54 -3.03
N GLU A 121 3.54 -2.40 -2.56
CA GLU A 121 2.99 -3.49 -3.38
C GLU A 121 2.03 -3.01 -4.48
N ALA A 122 1.55 -1.77 -4.40
CA ALA A 122 0.80 -1.10 -5.47
C ALA A 122 1.71 -0.39 -6.50
N ASP A 123 3.04 -0.59 -6.41
CA ASP A 123 4.07 0.10 -7.19
C ASP A 123 4.07 1.63 -7.00
N LEU A 124 3.53 2.14 -5.88
CA LEU A 124 3.45 3.58 -5.60
C LEU A 124 4.60 4.09 -4.73
N GLU A 125 5.32 3.21 -4.01
CA GLU A 125 6.51 3.60 -3.23
C GLU A 125 7.85 3.48 -4.00
N ARG A 126 7.82 3.23 -5.31
CA ARG A 126 8.98 3.52 -6.17
C ARG A 126 8.88 4.92 -6.78
N ARG A 127 8.79 5.95 -5.93
CA ARG A 127 9.69 7.07 -6.20
C ARG A 127 11.05 6.51 -5.85
N GLU A 128 11.92 6.34 -6.85
CA GLU A 128 13.34 6.17 -6.60
C GLU A 128 13.69 7.14 -5.48
N TYR A 129 13.93 6.58 -4.29
CA TYR A 129 14.32 7.35 -3.15
C TYR A 129 15.67 7.90 -3.58
N GLN A 130 15.69 9.11 -4.17
CA GLN A 130 16.82 9.67 -4.91
C GLN A 130 18.08 9.23 -4.19
N SER A 131 18.72 8.20 -4.74
CA SER A 131 19.64 7.35 -3.99
C SER A 131 20.81 8.20 -3.49
N GLU A 132 21.06 9.32 -4.18
CA GLU A 132 21.90 10.40 -3.72
C GLU A 132 21.11 11.72 -3.78
N ILE A 133 20.98 12.38 -2.63
CA ILE A 133 20.64 13.81 -2.63
C ILE A 133 21.91 14.48 -3.13
N SER A 134 21.91 14.96 -4.37
CA SER A 134 23.07 15.69 -4.87
C SER A 134 23.24 16.99 -4.09
N ARG A 135 24.50 17.40 -3.92
CA ARG A 135 24.84 18.64 -3.21
C ARG A 135 24.14 19.84 -3.85
N GLU A 136 24.11 19.89 -5.17
CA GLU A 136 23.49 20.97 -5.96
C GLU A 136 21.98 21.02 -5.76
N THR A 137 21.33 19.86 -5.69
CA THR A 137 19.88 19.76 -5.46
C THR A 137 19.52 20.27 -4.07
N ALA A 138 20.29 19.89 -3.05
CA ALA A 138 20.09 20.37 -1.69
C ALA A 138 20.29 21.90 -1.59
N ILE A 139 21.33 22.44 -2.22
CA ILE A 139 21.60 23.88 -2.23
C ILE A 139 20.45 24.65 -2.88
N ARG A 140 20.03 24.25 -4.09
CA ARG A 140 18.91 24.90 -4.80
C ARG A 140 17.61 24.84 -4.03
N ALA A 141 17.31 23.70 -3.42
CA ALA A 141 16.12 23.55 -2.59
C ALA A 141 16.15 24.49 -1.37
N ILE A 142 17.29 24.57 -0.68
CA ILE A 142 17.47 25.50 0.46
C ILE A 142 17.31 26.96 0.02
N GLN A 143 17.94 27.36 -1.09
CA GLN A 143 17.82 28.73 -1.62
C GLN A 143 16.39 29.09 -1.97
N THR A 144 15.68 28.16 -2.62
CA THR A 144 14.29 28.35 -3.05
C THR A 144 13.38 28.53 -1.85
N VAL A 145 13.55 27.71 -0.81
CA VAL A 145 12.73 27.79 0.40
C VAL A 145 13.11 28.99 1.26
N SER A 146 14.38 29.39 1.32
CA SER A 146 14.79 30.59 2.07
C SER A 146 14.20 31.89 1.51
N GLN A 147 13.86 31.95 0.22
CA GLN A 147 13.17 33.10 -0.35
C GLN A 147 11.73 33.24 0.16
N ARG A 148 11.15 32.17 0.71
CA ARG A 148 9.76 32.10 1.18
C ARG A 148 9.64 32.20 2.70
N VAL A 149 10.76 32.06 3.43
CA VAL A 149 10.78 32.04 4.89
C VAL A 149 11.53 33.26 5.40
N GLU A 150 10.87 34.11 6.16
CA GLU A 150 11.52 35.24 6.81
C GLU A 150 12.43 34.77 7.96
N GLY A 151 13.63 35.36 8.05
CA GLY A 151 14.58 35.06 9.11
C GLY A 151 15.40 33.79 8.88
N ASN A 152 15.74 33.10 9.96
CA ASN A 152 16.69 31.99 9.90
C ASN A 152 16.01 30.68 9.50
N LEU A 153 16.37 30.12 8.34
CA LEU A 153 15.83 28.85 7.87
C LEU A 153 16.26 27.69 8.79
N THR A 154 15.27 27.10 9.48
CA THR A 154 15.42 25.90 10.32
C THR A 154 14.99 24.65 9.55
N ILE A 155 15.35 23.46 10.03
CA ILE A 155 14.87 22.20 9.44
C ILE A 155 13.33 22.12 9.49
N ALA A 156 12.72 22.58 10.59
CA ALA A 156 11.27 22.58 10.75
C ALA A 156 10.60 23.50 9.73
N SER A 157 11.02 24.78 9.67
CA SER A 157 10.45 25.75 8.72
C SER A 157 10.73 25.37 7.27
N TYR A 158 11.90 24.81 6.97
CA TYR A 158 12.19 24.26 5.64
C TYR A 158 11.23 23.12 5.29
N ASN A 159 11.00 22.17 6.20
CA ASN A 159 10.13 21.05 5.92
C ASN A 159 8.67 21.45 5.69
N GLU A 160 8.24 22.53 6.33
CA GLU A 160 6.90 23.12 6.16
C GLU A 160 6.74 23.85 4.82
N HIS A 161 7.80 24.50 4.32
CA HIS A 161 7.74 25.36 3.12
C HIS A 161 8.38 24.75 1.87
N ARG A 162 8.97 23.56 1.97
CA ARG A 162 9.58 22.85 0.83
C ARG A 162 8.50 22.30 -0.09
N ASP A 163 8.79 22.32 -1.39
CA ASP A 163 7.99 21.63 -2.38
C ASP A 163 8.19 20.11 -2.25
N GLU A 164 7.21 19.31 -2.66
CA GLU A 164 7.22 17.84 -2.53
C GLU A 164 8.37 17.16 -3.30
N HIS A 165 8.96 17.87 -4.27
CA HIS A 165 10.11 17.43 -5.07
C HIS A 165 11.46 17.74 -4.41
N HIS A 166 11.48 18.56 -3.36
CA HIS A 166 12.69 18.88 -2.63
C HIS A 166 13.03 17.79 -1.61
N PRO A 167 14.32 17.48 -1.40
CA PRO A 167 14.74 16.56 -0.36
C PRO A 167 14.28 17.07 1.01
N SER A 168 13.96 16.15 1.92
CA SER A 168 13.58 16.54 3.29
C SER A 168 14.77 17.17 4.03
N GLY A 169 14.50 18.10 4.94
CA GLY A 169 15.55 18.76 5.73
C GLY A 169 16.34 17.76 6.58
N HIS A 170 15.67 16.71 7.07
CA HIS A 170 16.33 15.59 7.75
C HIS A 170 17.24 14.79 6.81
N GLY A 171 16.80 14.55 5.56
CA GLY A 171 17.61 13.87 4.55
C GLY A 171 18.84 14.68 4.14
N ILE A 172 18.71 15.99 3.98
CA ILE A 172 19.84 16.89 3.76
C ILE A 172 20.78 16.84 4.97
N SER A 173 20.23 16.95 6.18
CA SER A 173 21.03 16.98 7.42
C SER A 173 21.85 15.71 7.61
N SER A 174 21.26 14.54 7.37
CA SER A 174 21.94 13.26 7.60
C SER A 174 22.96 12.93 6.52
N LYS A 175 22.72 13.31 5.26
CA LYS A 175 23.62 12.97 4.13
C LYS A 175 24.69 14.02 3.85
N LEU A 176 24.36 15.31 3.95
CA LEU A 176 25.20 16.41 3.47
C LEU A 176 25.55 17.45 4.55
N GLY A 177 24.93 17.35 5.73
CA GLY A 177 25.07 18.33 6.80
C GLY A 177 24.23 19.59 6.55
N TRP A 178 23.25 19.85 7.42
CA TRP A 178 22.31 20.96 7.25
C TRP A 178 23.00 22.32 7.21
N ASN A 179 23.89 22.58 8.17
CA ASN A 179 24.62 23.84 8.26
C ASN A 179 25.59 24.04 7.09
N SER A 180 26.27 22.98 6.65
CA SER A 180 27.15 23.03 5.47
C SER A 180 26.39 23.37 4.20
N MET A 181 25.17 22.84 4.04
CA MET A 181 24.33 23.15 2.88
C MET A 181 23.71 24.55 2.96
N LYS A 182 23.37 25.03 4.16
CA LYS A 182 22.96 26.43 4.37
C LYS A 182 24.06 27.41 4.01
N GLU A 183 25.28 27.15 4.46
CA GLU A 183 26.44 27.97 4.13
C GLU A 183 26.70 27.98 2.62
N ALA A 184 26.66 26.81 1.98
CA ALA A 184 26.81 26.69 0.52
C ALA A 184 25.67 27.37 -0.26
N ALA A 185 24.49 27.51 0.35
CA ALA A 185 23.36 28.27 -0.19
C ALA A 185 23.46 29.78 0.03
N GLY A 186 24.48 30.28 0.76
CA GLY A 186 24.66 31.69 1.09
C GLY A 186 23.89 32.15 2.33
N LEU A 187 23.44 31.21 3.19
CA LEU A 187 22.71 31.49 4.41
C LEU A 187 23.62 31.37 5.64
N THR A 188 23.31 32.12 6.70
CA THR A 188 24.03 32.03 7.97
C THR A 188 23.77 30.68 8.66
N PRO A 189 24.81 29.85 8.91
CA PRO A 189 24.66 28.63 9.69
C PRO A 189 24.39 28.98 11.17
N ARG A 190 23.77 28.05 11.92
CA ARG A 190 23.47 28.24 13.34
C ARG A 190 24.07 27.12 14.17
#